data_AF-A0A2V7VHR8-F1
#
_entry.id   AF-A0A2V7VHR8-F1
#
_cell.length_a   1.000
_cell.length_b   1.000
_cell.length_c   1.000
_cell.angle_alpha   90.00
_cell.angle_beta   90.00
_cell.angle_gamma   90.00
#
_symmetry.space_group_name_H-M   'P 1'
#
loop_
_entity.id
_entity.type
_entity.pdbx_description
1 polymer ?
#
loop_
_entity_poly.entity_id
_entity_poly.type
_entity_poly.pdbx_seq_one_letter_code
_entity_poly.pdbx_strand_id
1 'polypeptide(L)'
;MASGTNTVDKLTEAQRARLRALRRSYEAELPEKLALIAGAVAALEGAESDRAGLEQLYQHIHKLAGSAAIYGFDEISRAAGSLEAWASSALTAGGAAPARVELAPMVDALHQAFSASRTMRKRARGAPIRPRR
;
A
#
# COMPACT_ATOMS: atom_id res chain seq x y z
N MET A 1 -3.76 -10.22 23.54
CA MET A 1 -3.29 -10.93 22.34
C MET A 1 -2.08 -10.19 21.79
N ALA A 2 -0.87 -10.69 22.06
CA ALA A 2 0.38 -10.06 21.61
C ALA A 2 1.29 -11.17 21.08
N SER A 3 1.34 -11.36 19.76
CA SER A 3 2.31 -12.27 19.14
C SER A 3 2.48 -11.94 17.66
N GLY A 4 3.22 -10.87 17.38
CA GLY A 4 3.67 -10.53 16.03
C GLY A 4 5.15 -10.12 15.97
N THR A 5 5.78 -9.85 17.12
CA THR A 5 7.12 -9.27 17.21
C THR A 5 8.28 -10.29 17.25
N ASN A 6 8.02 -11.60 17.33
CA ASN A 6 9.05 -12.59 17.68
C ASN A 6 9.73 -13.30 16.48
N THR A 7 9.29 -13.06 15.25
CA THR A 7 9.79 -13.81 14.07
C THR A 7 11.05 -13.19 13.46
N VAL A 8 11.16 -11.85 13.50
CA VAL A 8 12.30 -11.12 12.92
C VAL A 8 13.56 -11.17 13.80
N ASP A 9 13.42 -11.41 15.11
CA ASP A 9 14.55 -11.56 16.04
C ASP A 9 15.30 -12.89 15.84
N LYS A 10 14.64 -13.91 15.28
CA LYS A 10 15.24 -15.22 14.96
C LYS A 10 16.01 -15.25 13.63
N LEU A 11 16.01 -14.15 12.87
CA LEU A 11 16.69 -14.10 11.59
C LEU A 11 18.21 -14.00 11.78
N THR A 12 18.97 -14.48 10.81
CA THR A 12 20.41 -14.19 10.72
C THR A 12 20.64 -12.77 10.19
N GLU A 13 21.84 -12.21 10.39
CA GLU A 13 22.19 -10.91 9.80
C GLU A 13 22.06 -10.91 8.26
N ALA A 14 22.41 -12.02 7.62
CA ALA A 14 22.26 -12.19 6.18
C ALA A 14 20.78 -12.18 5.76
N GLN A 15 19.90 -12.85 6.50
CA GLN A 15 18.45 -12.83 6.25
C GLN A 15 17.86 -11.43 6.48
N ARG A 16 18.26 -10.74 7.54
CA ARG A 16 17.88 -9.34 7.79
C ARG A 16 18.34 -8.42 6.65
N ALA A 17 19.57 -8.59 6.17
CA ALA A 17 20.10 -7.82 5.04
C ALA A 17 19.30 -8.05 3.75
N ARG A 18 18.96 -9.30 3.45
CA ARG A 18 18.14 -9.66 2.29
C ARG A 18 16.73 -9.10 2.38
N LEU A 19 16.08 -9.18 3.54
CA LEU A 19 14.77 -8.57 3.77
C LEU A 19 14.82 -7.05 3.60
N ARG A 20 15.86 -6.38 4.12
CA ARG A 20 16.07 -4.94 3.90
C ARG A 20 16.24 -4.60 2.42
N ALA A 21 16.91 -5.44 1.64
CA ALA A 21 17.08 -5.25 0.21
C ALA A 21 15.76 -5.39 -0.57
N LEU A 22 15.00 -6.46 -0.29
CA LEU A 22 13.66 -6.67 -0.84
C LEU A 22 12.73 -5.49 -0.54
N ARG A 23 12.71 -5.04 0.72
CA ARG A 23 11.91 -3.89 1.15
C ARG A 23 12.30 -2.61 0.40
N ARG A 24 13.59 -2.39 0.12
CA ARG A 24 14.06 -1.24 -0.67
C ARG A 24 13.62 -1.31 -2.13
N SER A 25 13.69 -2.50 -2.74
CA SER A 25 13.22 -2.71 -4.12
C SER A 25 11.72 -2.41 -4.20
N TYR A 26 10.95 -2.98 -3.29
CA TYR A 26 9.51 -2.74 -3.23
C TYR A 26 9.17 -1.27 -3.03
N GLU A 27 9.88 -0.56 -2.15
CA GLU A 27 9.69 0.88 -1.94
C GLU A 27 9.98 1.73 -3.19
N ALA A 28 10.91 1.28 -4.04
CA ALA A 28 11.21 1.95 -5.30
C ALA A 28 10.10 1.74 -6.36
N GLU A 29 9.38 0.61 -6.30
CA GLU A 29 8.24 0.30 -7.17
C GLU A 29 6.92 0.95 -6.70
N LEU A 30 6.81 1.30 -5.42
CA LEU A 30 5.57 1.86 -4.86
C LEU A 30 5.05 3.10 -5.61
N PRO A 31 5.86 4.12 -5.96
CA PRO A 31 5.36 5.28 -6.70
C PRO A 31 4.61 4.94 -7.98
N GLU A 32 5.12 3.97 -8.76
CA GLU A 32 4.50 3.52 -10.00
C GLU A 32 3.16 2.83 -9.72
N LYS A 33 3.12 1.91 -8.73
CA LYS A 33 1.88 1.23 -8.32
C LYS A 33 0.81 2.21 -7.85
N LEU A 34 1.21 3.25 -7.10
CA LEU A 34 0.31 4.30 -6.65
C LEU A 34 -0.22 5.13 -7.83
N ALA A 35 0.63 5.47 -8.80
CA ALA A 35 0.21 6.20 -9.99
C ALA A 35 -0.80 5.40 -10.85
N LEU A 36 -0.61 4.08 -10.97
CA LEU A 36 -1.57 3.21 -11.66
C LEU A 36 -2.94 3.20 -10.99
N ILE A 37 -2.97 3.12 -9.65
CA ILE A 37 -4.22 3.16 -8.87
C ILE A 37 -4.89 4.54 -9.01
N ALA A 38 -4.14 5.63 -8.88
CA ALA A 38 -4.68 6.98 -9.03
C ALA A 38 -5.25 7.22 -10.44
N GLY A 39 -4.56 6.74 -11.48
CA GLY A 39 -5.04 6.82 -12.86
C GLY A 39 -6.32 6.00 -13.09
N ALA A 40 -6.39 4.78 -12.54
CA ALA A 40 -7.59 3.95 -12.63
C ALA A 40 -8.78 4.58 -11.90
N VAL A 41 -8.56 5.22 -10.75
CA VAL A 41 -9.58 5.98 -10.03
C VAL A 41 -10.08 7.17 -10.86
N ALA A 42 -9.18 7.99 -11.40
CA ALA A 42 -9.55 9.13 -12.23
C ALA A 42 -10.33 8.72 -13.48
N ALA A 43 -10.00 7.58 -14.09
CA ALA A 43 -10.72 7.03 -15.23
C ALA A 43 -12.16 6.62 -14.86
N LEU A 44 -12.39 6.10 -13.64
CA LEU A 44 -13.72 5.77 -13.15
C LEU A 44 -14.57 6.99 -12.79
N GLU A 45 -13.96 8.09 -12.37
CA GLU A 45 -14.66 9.35 -12.08
C GLU A 45 -15.06 10.12 -13.36
N GLY A 46 -14.29 9.97 -14.45
CA GLY A 46 -14.49 10.69 -15.70
C GLY A 46 -15.36 9.99 -16.76
N ALA A 47 -15.67 8.71 -16.60
CA ALA A 47 -16.47 7.92 -17.53
C ALA A 47 -17.68 7.27 -16.85
N GLU A 48 -18.65 6.79 -17.65
CA GLU A 48 -19.66 5.86 -17.14
C GLU A 48 -18.92 4.62 -16.66
N SER A 49 -18.81 4.46 -15.34
CA SER A 49 -18.05 3.40 -14.67
C SER A 49 -18.37 2.04 -15.27
N ASP A 50 -17.51 1.53 -16.15
CA ASP A 50 -17.63 0.20 -16.72
C ASP A 50 -16.94 -0.83 -15.81
N ARG A 51 -17.56 -2.01 -15.71
CA ARG A 51 -17.11 -3.13 -14.89
C ARG A 51 -15.64 -3.47 -15.11
N ALA A 52 -15.16 -3.40 -16.35
CA ALA A 52 -13.77 -3.69 -16.68
C ALA A 52 -12.77 -2.72 -16.02
N GLY A 53 -13.14 -1.45 -15.84
CA GLY A 53 -12.31 -0.46 -15.13
C GLY A 53 -12.25 -0.75 -13.63
N LEU A 54 -13.39 -1.13 -13.04
CA LEU A 54 -13.47 -1.54 -11.63
C LEU A 54 -12.68 -2.83 -11.34
N GLU A 55 -12.73 -3.81 -12.25
CA GLU A 55 -11.95 -5.05 -12.12
C GLU A 55 -10.45 -4.78 -12.16
N GLN A 56 -9.99 -3.90 -13.07
CA GLN A 56 -8.59 -3.48 -13.14
C GLN A 56 -8.15 -2.75 -11.86
N LEU A 57 -8.96 -1.80 -11.39
CA LEU A 57 -8.68 -1.09 -10.13
C LEU A 57 -8.57 -2.08 -8.97
N TYR A 58 -9.54 -2.98 -8.82
CA TYR A 58 -9.54 -4.00 -7.78
C TYR A 58 -8.27 -4.85 -7.81
N GLN A 59 -7.83 -5.33 -8.98
CA GLN A 59 -6.62 -6.13 -9.11
C GLN A 59 -5.35 -5.38 -8.70
N HIS A 60 -5.23 -4.11 -9.09
CA HIS A 60 -4.09 -3.27 -8.67
C HIS A 60 -4.05 -3.09 -7.16
N ILE A 61 -5.19 -2.82 -6.54
CA ILE A 61 -5.29 -2.60 -5.10
C ILE A 61 -5.06 -3.91 -4.33
N HIS A 62 -5.69 -5.00 -4.74
CA HIS A 62 -5.52 -6.31 -4.10
C HIS A 62 -4.04 -6.72 -4.06
N LYS A 63 -3.34 -6.57 -5.19
CA LYS A 63 -1.90 -6.82 -5.27
C LYS A 63 -1.10 -5.89 -4.35
N LEU A 64 -1.46 -4.61 -4.29
CA LEU A 64 -0.80 -3.64 -3.41
C LEU A 64 -1.03 -3.98 -1.93
N ALA A 65 -2.27 -4.21 -1.51
CA ALA A 65 -2.65 -4.52 -0.14
C ALA A 65 -1.91 -5.76 0.38
N GLY A 66 -1.92 -6.84 -0.41
CA GLY A 66 -1.23 -8.09 -0.07
C GLY A 66 0.29 -7.94 -0.05
N SER A 67 0.88 -7.32 -1.07
CA SER A 67 2.35 -7.18 -1.13
C SER A 67 2.91 -6.18 -0.10
N ALA A 68 2.17 -5.13 0.23
CA ALA A 68 2.62 -4.13 1.21
C ALA A 68 2.77 -4.74 2.61
N ALA A 69 1.84 -5.61 3.02
CA ALA A 69 1.92 -6.33 4.29
C ALA A 69 3.17 -7.23 4.36
N ILE A 70 3.46 -7.99 3.29
CA ILE A 70 4.63 -8.89 3.22
C ILE A 70 5.94 -8.13 3.46
N TYR A 71 6.07 -6.90 2.95
CA TYR A 71 7.28 -6.09 3.10
C TYR A 71 7.26 -5.16 4.33
N GLY A 72 6.24 -5.25 5.18
CA GLY A 72 6.11 -4.48 6.43
C GLY A 72 5.74 -3.01 6.21
N PHE A 73 4.93 -2.73 5.19
CA PHE A 73 4.29 -1.43 4.94
C PHE A 73 2.82 -1.48 5.37
N ASP A 74 2.59 -1.74 6.65
CA ASP A 74 1.26 -2.00 7.20
C ASP A 74 0.28 -0.85 6.95
N GLU A 75 0.72 0.41 7.03
CA GLU A 75 -0.16 1.56 6.74
C GLU A 75 -0.57 1.65 5.28
N ILE A 76 0.32 1.28 4.37
CA ILE A 76 0.01 1.24 2.94
C ILE A 76 -0.96 0.09 2.68
N SER A 77 -0.74 -1.07 3.30
CA SER A 77 -1.65 -2.22 3.24
C SER A 77 -3.05 -1.88 3.76
N ARG A 78 -3.14 -1.19 4.90
CA ARG A 78 -4.41 -0.73 5.49
C ARG A 78 -5.15 0.25 4.59
N ALA A 79 -4.47 1.29 4.09
CA ALA A 79 -5.07 2.27 3.19
C ALA A 79 -5.54 1.62 1.88
N ALA A 80 -4.74 0.72 1.31
CA ALA A 80 -5.11 -0.06 0.13
C ALA A 80 -6.33 -0.95 0.42
N GLY A 81 -6.38 -1.63 1.57
CA GLY A 81 -7.50 -2.49 1.96
C GLY A 81 -8.84 -1.74 2.06
N SER A 82 -8.84 -0.48 2.48
CA SER A 82 -10.05 0.35 2.43
C SER A 82 -10.57 0.55 1.00
N LEU A 83 -9.67 0.85 0.06
CA LEU A 83 -10.02 1.03 -1.35
C LEU A 83 -10.40 -0.30 -2.02
N GLU A 84 -9.78 -1.40 -1.61
CA GLU A 84 -10.10 -2.76 -2.06
C GLU A 84 -11.52 -3.16 -1.66
N ALA A 85 -11.89 -2.92 -0.40
CA ALA A 85 -13.23 -3.21 0.11
C ALA A 85 -14.31 -2.45 -0.66
N TRP A 86 -14.05 -1.18 -0.98
CA TRP A 86 -14.92 -0.39 -1.83
C TRP A 86 -15.06 -0.99 -3.23
N ALA A 87 -13.93 -1.28 -3.91
CA ALA A 87 -13.94 -1.81 -5.27
C ALA A 87 -14.64 -3.18 -5.35
N SER A 88 -14.40 -4.05 -4.36
CA SER A 88 -15.07 -5.35 -4.21
C SER A 88 -16.59 -5.21 -4.05
N SER A 89 -17.04 -4.26 -3.24
CA SER A 89 -18.46 -3.95 -3.06
C SER A 89 -19.09 -3.46 -4.37
N ALA A 90 -18.42 -2.58 -5.12
CA ALA A 90 -18.90 -2.09 -6.40
C ALA A 90 -19.01 -3.21 -7.46
N LEU A 91 -18.03 -4.12 -7.50
CA LEU A 91 -18.07 -5.29 -8.40
C LEU A 91 -19.20 -6.26 -8.07
N THR A 92 -19.49 -6.45 -6.79
CA THR A 92 -20.59 -7.30 -6.30
C THR A 92 -21.95 -6.67 -6.58
N ALA A 93 -22.04 -5.33 -6.53
CA ALA A 93 -23.24 -4.57 -6.88
C ALA A 93 -23.51 -4.47 -8.40
N GLY A 94 -22.80 -5.25 -9.23
CA GLY A 94 -23.01 -5.29 -10.68
C GLY A 94 -22.06 -4.41 -11.50
N GLY A 95 -21.04 -3.81 -10.89
CA GLY A 95 -20.07 -2.95 -11.60
C GLY A 95 -20.52 -1.51 -11.76
N ALA A 96 -21.66 -1.12 -11.18
CA ALA A 96 -21.98 0.28 -10.98
C ALA A 96 -21.21 0.81 -9.76
N ALA A 97 -20.39 1.84 -9.97
CA ALA A 97 -19.79 2.55 -8.85
C ALA A 97 -20.91 3.07 -7.92
N PRO A 98 -20.84 2.84 -6.60
CA PRO A 98 -21.83 3.40 -5.68
C PRO A 98 -21.80 4.93 -5.82
N ALA A 99 -22.96 5.51 -6.11
CA ALA A 99 -23.14 6.90 -6.59
C ALA A 99 -22.71 8.03 -5.62
N ARG A 100 -21.94 7.74 -4.56
CA ARG A 100 -21.63 8.69 -3.48
C ARG A 100 -20.28 8.54 -2.79
N VAL A 101 -19.41 7.63 -3.20
CA VAL A 101 -18.09 7.51 -2.56
C VAL A 101 -17.07 8.32 -3.33
N GLU A 102 -16.52 9.34 -2.68
CA GLU A 102 -15.36 10.07 -3.17
C GLU A 102 -14.13 9.15 -3.06
N LEU A 103 -13.52 8.82 -4.20
CA LEU A 103 -12.33 7.97 -4.24
C LEU A 103 -11.06 8.77 -3.96
N ALA A 104 -11.07 10.08 -4.26
CA ALA A 104 -9.94 10.97 -4.03
C ALA A 104 -9.39 10.92 -2.58
N PRO A 105 -10.21 11.01 -1.50
CA PRO A 105 -9.71 10.88 -0.13
C PRO A 105 -9.01 9.54 0.17
N MET A 106 -9.44 8.46 -0.48
CA MET A 106 -8.87 7.12 -0.29
C MET A 106 -7.50 7.00 -0.99
N VAL A 107 -7.38 7.58 -2.19
CA VAL A 107 -6.10 7.71 -2.92
C VAL A 107 -5.14 8.63 -2.16
N ASP A 108 -5.63 9.73 -1.60
CA ASP A 108 -4.84 10.63 -0.77
C ASP A 108 -4.31 9.93 0.49
N ALA A 109 -5.13 9.13 1.18
CA ALA A 109 -4.70 8.34 2.32
C ALA A 109 -3.56 7.38 1.96
N LEU A 110 -3.61 6.80 0.75
CA LEU A 110 -2.57 5.91 0.25
C LEU A 110 -1.24 6.65 -0.01
N HIS A 111 -1.30 7.85 -0.62
CA HIS A 111 -0.14 8.71 -0.81
C HIS A 111 0.46 9.23 0.51
N GLN A 112 -0.39 9.54 1.49
CA GLN A 112 0.03 9.95 2.82
C GLN A 112 0.74 8.80 3.56
N ALA A 113 0.20 7.58 3.51
CA ALA A 113 0.83 6.40 4.09
C ALA A 113 2.23 6.14 3.50
N PHE A 114 2.37 6.27 2.17
CA PHE A 114 3.66 6.15 1.51
C PHE A 114 4.65 7.25 1.94
N SER A 115 4.21 8.50 1.98
CA SER A 115 5.03 9.64 2.38
C SER A 115 5.51 9.54 3.84
N ALA A 116 4.63 9.10 4.73
CA ALA A 116 4.96 8.83 6.12
C ALA A 116 6.02 7.72 6.24
N SER A 117 5.87 6.63 5.48
CA SER A 117 6.84 5.51 5.47
C SER A 117 8.25 5.96 5.05
N ARG A 118 8.36 6.84 4.05
CA ARG A 118 9.63 7.42 3.59
C ARG A 118 10.25 8.35 4.63
N THR A 119 9.44 9.16 5.29
CA THR A 119 9.89 10.12 6.31
C THR A 119 10.45 9.41 7.53
N MET A 120 9.76 8.37 8.02
CA MET A 120 10.23 7.54 9.14
C MET A 120 11.57 6.87 8.81
N ARG A 121 11.74 6.38 7.59
CA ARG A 121 13.02 5.80 7.14
C ARG A 121 14.14 6.82 7.02
N LYS A 122 13.87 8.04 6.53
CA LYS A 122 14.87 9.13 6.50
C LYS A 122 15.36 9.46 7.91
N ARG A 123 14.45 9.54 8.88
CA ARG A 123 14.78 9.78 10.31
C ARG A 123 15.62 8.64 10.89
N ALA A 124 15.25 7.39 10.65
CA ALA A 124 16.01 6.23 11.13
C ALA A 124 17.43 6.15 10.56
N ARG A 125 17.67 6.61 9.33
CA ARG A 125 19.01 6.68 8.72
C ARG A 125 19.85 7.87 9.20
N GLY A 126 19.23 8.96 9.63
CA GLY A 126 19.91 10.16 10.11
C GLY A 126 20.21 10.16 11.61
N ALA A 127 19.73 9.16 12.37
CA ALA A 127 20.02 9.05 13.79
C ALA A 127 21.52 8.74 14.01
N PRO A 128 22.25 9.53 14.80
CA PRO A 128 23.65 9.24 15.09
C PRO A 128 23.76 7.91 15.82
N ILE A 129 24.64 7.02 15.35
CA ILE A 129 25.01 5.81 16.06
C ILE A 129 25.72 6.25 17.34
N ARG A 130 25.01 6.22 18.48
CA ARG A 130 25.65 6.44 19.78
C ARG A 130 26.63 5.29 20.04
N PRO A 131 27.95 5.54 20.17
CA PRO A 131 28.85 4.50 20.62
C PRO A 131 28.46 4.12 22.05
N ARG A 132 28.26 2.81 22.29
CA ARG A 132 28.17 2.27 23.66
C ARG A 132 29.55 2.49 24.29
N ARG A 133 29.62 3.38 25.28
CA ARG A 133 30.78 3.52 26.17
C ARG A 133 30.77 2.39 27.19
#